data_AF-F1Z438-F1
#
_entry.id   AF-F1Z438-F1
#
_cell.length_a   1.000
_cell.length_b   1.000
_cell.length_c   1.000
_cell.angle_alpha   90.00
_cell.angle_beta   90.00
_cell.angle_gamma   90.00
#
_symmetry.space_group_name_H-M   'P 1'
#
loop_
_entity.id
_entity.type
_entity.pdbx_description
1 polymer ?
#
loop_
_entity_poly.entity_id
_entity_poly.type
_entity_poly.pdbx_seq_one_letter_code
_entity_poly.pdbx_strand_id
1 'polypeptide(L)'
;MGFGYKRDDDFVVEGSTVTTSSYLGTSLDQALRPFDWYLATVIAGAEHHQLDADHVAALRSTLFVDDSNWDRKARVAAIEAMRKHGIKDYRKLLEDRG
;
A
#
# COMPACT_ATOMS: atom_id res chain seq x y z
N MET A 1 -6.93 -0.06 -24.80
CA MET A 1 -7.20 0.78 -23.62
C MET A 1 -6.77 0.00 -22.39
N GLY A 2 -5.61 0.32 -21.81
CA GLY A 2 -5.10 -0.31 -20.58
C GLY A 2 -5.55 0.48 -19.35
N PHE A 3 -5.93 -0.22 -18.28
CA PHE A 3 -6.50 0.33 -17.03
C PHE A 3 -5.49 1.14 -16.16
N GLY A 4 -4.57 1.88 -16.78
CA GLY A 4 -3.52 2.65 -16.10
C GLY A 4 -2.28 1.83 -15.67
N TYR A 5 -2.25 0.53 -15.97
CA TYR A 5 -1.14 -0.37 -15.66
C TYR A 5 -0.73 -1.20 -16.88
N LYS A 6 0.56 -1.47 -16.98
CA LYS A 6 1.17 -2.43 -17.91
C LYS A 6 1.64 -3.64 -17.10
N ARG A 7 1.20 -4.83 -17.50
CA ARG A 7 1.71 -6.08 -16.95
C ARG A 7 3.13 -6.34 -17.47
N ASP A 8 4.01 -6.75 -16.59
CA ASP A 8 5.36 -7.21 -16.87
C ASP A 8 5.50 -8.64 -16.33
N ASP A 9 5.62 -9.62 -17.23
CA ASP A 9 5.71 -11.04 -16.89
C ASP A 9 7.14 -11.51 -16.62
N ASP A 10 8.14 -10.64 -16.84
CA ASP A 10 9.57 -10.92 -16.68
C ASP A 10 10.17 -10.05 -15.55
N PHE A 11 9.34 -9.64 -14.58
CA PHE A 11 9.79 -8.76 -13.49
C PHE A 11 10.81 -9.48 -12.60
N VAL A 12 11.99 -8.89 -12.45
CA VAL A 12 13.11 -9.49 -11.69
C VAL A 12 13.04 -9.06 -10.23
N VAL A 13 13.08 -10.05 -9.32
CA VAL A 13 13.22 -9.82 -7.88
C VAL A 13 14.63 -10.17 -7.47
N GLU A 14 15.35 -9.20 -6.90
CA GLU A 14 16.72 -9.40 -6.42
C GLU A 14 16.79 -10.54 -5.41
N GLY A 15 17.80 -11.40 -5.54
CA GLY A 15 17.97 -12.58 -4.67
C GLY A 15 17.00 -13.73 -4.93
N SER A 16 16.12 -13.62 -5.93
CA SER A 16 15.18 -14.68 -6.33
C SER A 16 15.47 -15.21 -7.74
N THR A 17 15.23 -16.50 -7.94
CA THR A 17 15.26 -17.16 -9.26
C THR A 17 13.87 -17.58 -9.73
N VAL A 18 12.83 -17.22 -8.97
CA VAL A 18 11.44 -17.55 -9.29
C VAL A 18 10.92 -16.59 -10.36
N THR A 19 10.22 -17.11 -11.37
CA THR A 19 9.52 -16.28 -12.34
C THR A 19 8.43 -15.48 -11.65
N THR A 20 8.45 -14.15 -11.79
CA THR A 20 7.44 -13.27 -11.18
C THR A 20 6.82 -12.35 -12.21
N SER A 21 5.58 -11.94 -11.94
CA SER A 21 4.88 -10.95 -12.74
C SER A 21 4.51 -9.76 -11.86
N SER A 22 4.58 -8.56 -12.42
CA SER A 22 4.18 -7.31 -11.74
C SER A 22 3.32 -6.44 -12.66
N TYR A 23 2.65 -5.45 -12.07
CA TYR A 23 1.84 -4.47 -12.79
C TYR A 23 2.39 -3.07 -12.51
N LEU A 24 2.93 -2.43 -13.56
CA LEU A 24 3.58 -1.13 -13.47
C LEU A 24 2.65 -0.03 -13.95
N GLY A 25 2.51 1.05 -13.18
CA GLY A 25 1.71 2.20 -13.56
C GLY A 25 2.24 2.85 -14.85
N THR A 26 1.38 3.08 -15.84
CA THR A 26 1.79 3.66 -17.14
C THR A 26 1.70 5.18 -17.19
N SER A 27 1.05 5.80 -16.20
CA SER A 27 0.91 7.25 -16.04
C SER A 27 1.05 7.58 -14.57
N LEU A 28 2.26 7.94 -14.15
CA LEU A 28 2.56 8.29 -12.77
C LEU A 28 2.44 9.80 -12.60
N ASP A 29 1.55 10.23 -11.71
CA ASP A 29 1.45 11.61 -11.26
C ASP A 29 2.03 11.70 -9.84
N GLN A 30 3.18 12.36 -9.72
CA GLN A 30 3.90 12.52 -8.45
C GLN A 30 3.23 13.50 -7.50
N ALA A 31 2.26 14.29 -7.96
CA ALA A 31 1.49 15.19 -7.10
C ALA A 31 0.39 14.44 -6.33
N LEU A 32 0.01 13.24 -6.78
CA LEU A 32 -0.99 12.42 -6.10
C LEU A 32 -0.44 11.86 -4.80
N ARG A 33 -1.25 11.95 -3.75
CA ARG A 33 -0.98 11.34 -2.44
C ARG A 33 -1.89 10.13 -2.26
N PRO A 34 -1.42 9.06 -1.60
CA PRO A 34 -2.28 7.95 -1.26
C PRO A 34 -3.38 8.40 -0.30
N PHE A 35 -4.53 7.73 -0.38
CA PHE A 35 -5.53 7.85 0.67
C PHE A 35 -5.02 7.26 1.98
N ASP A 36 -5.47 7.81 3.09
CA ASP A 36 -5.18 7.37 4.46
C ASP A 36 -5.31 5.85 4.64
N TRP A 37 -6.45 5.28 4.25
CA TRP A 37 -6.72 3.85 4.37
C TRP A 37 -5.79 3.01 3.48
N TYR A 38 -5.40 3.54 2.32
CA TYR A 38 -4.55 2.83 1.37
C TYR A 38 -3.11 2.74 1.90
N LEU A 39 -2.55 3.87 2.36
CA LEU A 39 -1.22 3.89 2.96
C LEU A 39 -1.17 2.99 4.21
N ALA A 40 -2.17 3.06 5.08
CA ALA A 40 -2.25 2.21 6.26
C ALA A 40 -2.28 0.71 5.90
N THR A 41 -2.97 0.34 4.81
CA THR A 41 -2.99 -1.04 4.32
C THR A 41 -1.62 -1.50 3.83
N VAL A 42 -0.88 -0.62 3.14
CA VAL A 42 0.49 -0.91 2.68
C VAL A 42 1.43 -1.10 3.87
N ILE A 43 1.35 -0.24 4.89
CA ILE A 43 2.15 -0.36 6.12
C ILE A 43 1.80 -1.66 6.86
N ALA A 44 0.51 -1.96 7.04
CA ALA A 44 0.06 -3.19 7.69
C ALA A 44 0.59 -4.45 6.97
N GLY A 45 0.57 -4.46 5.63
CA GLY A 45 1.12 -5.55 4.83
C GLY A 45 2.64 -5.68 4.98
N ALA A 46 3.36 -4.56 4.95
CA ALA A 46 4.81 -4.53 5.13
C ALA A 46 5.23 -5.10 6.51
N GLU A 47 4.54 -4.69 7.58
CA GLU A 47 4.75 -5.21 8.93
C GLU A 47 4.38 -6.70 9.04
N HIS A 48 3.24 -7.10 8.46
CA HIS A 48 2.78 -8.48 8.49
C HIS A 48 3.76 -9.44 7.80
N HIS A 49 4.36 -9.01 6.69
CA HIS A 49 5.36 -9.78 5.94
C HIS A 49 6.80 -9.53 6.40
N GLN A 50 7.00 -8.79 7.50
CA GLN A 50 8.31 -8.56 8.11
C GLN A 50 9.31 -7.95 7.12
N LEU A 51 8.85 -7.00 6.30
CA LEU A 51 9.75 -6.20 5.48
C LEU A 51 10.69 -5.40 6.37
N ASP A 52 11.80 -4.96 5.77
CA ASP A 52 12.85 -4.22 6.45
C ASP A 52 12.30 -2.99 7.20
N ALA A 53 12.87 -2.71 8.38
CA ALA A 53 12.39 -1.65 9.27
C ALA A 53 12.57 -0.26 8.66
N ASP A 54 13.65 -0.01 7.92
CA ASP A 54 13.89 1.27 7.24
C ASP A 54 12.87 1.47 6.12
N HIS A 55 12.48 0.38 5.44
CA HIS A 55 11.41 0.42 4.45
C HIS A 55 10.05 0.78 5.07
N VAL A 56 9.69 0.17 6.21
CA VAL A 56 8.46 0.51 6.94
C VAL A 56 8.48 1.96 7.42
N ALA A 57 9.62 2.45 7.92
CA ALA A 57 9.78 3.84 8.33
C ALA A 57 9.61 4.84 7.17
N ALA A 58 10.12 4.50 5.98
CA ALA A 58 9.92 5.30 4.78
C ALA A 58 8.44 5.36 4.36
N LEU A 59 7.71 4.24 4.46
CA LEU A 59 6.26 4.20 4.21
C LEU A 59 5.50 5.10 5.20
N ARG A 60 5.83 5.02 6.50
CA ARG A 60 5.22 5.86 7.55
C ARG A 60 5.45 7.36 7.34
N SER A 61 6.57 7.73 6.72
CA SER A 61 6.91 9.11 6.37
C SER A 61 6.13 9.65 5.14
N THR A 62 5.40 8.79 4.42
CA THR A 62 4.65 9.20 3.23
C THR A 62 3.45 10.09 3.58
N LEU A 63 3.36 11.26 2.96
CA LEU A 63 2.19 12.14 3.10
C LEU A 63 0.95 11.49 2.47
N PHE A 64 -0.17 11.53 3.18
CA PHE A 64 -1.46 11.02 2.72
C PHE A 64 -2.54 12.10 2.73
N VAL A 65 -3.69 11.78 2.15
CA VAL A 65 -4.93 12.58 2.24
C VAL A 65 -6.07 11.72 2.76
N ASP A 66 -6.99 12.30 3.52
CA ASP A 66 -8.19 11.61 3.96
C ASP A 66 -9.13 11.32 2.79
N ASP A 67 -9.58 10.07 2.64
CA ASP A 67 -10.63 9.75 1.67
C ASP A 67 -12.00 10.16 2.23
N SER A 68 -12.60 11.19 1.64
CA SER A 68 -13.93 11.66 2.03
C SER A 68 -15.06 10.71 1.60
N ASN A 69 -14.77 9.73 0.73
CA ASN A 69 -15.74 8.73 0.31
C ASN A 69 -15.72 7.53 1.25
N TRP A 70 -16.51 7.62 2.32
CA TRP A 70 -16.59 6.58 3.35
C TRP A 70 -17.10 5.24 2.84
N ASP A 71 -17.94 5.24 1.79
CA ASP A 71 -18.58 4.06 1.19
C ASP A 71 -17.78 3.44 0.03
N ARG A 72 -16.57 3.95 -0.24
CA ARG A 72 -15.68 3.36 -1.25
C ARG A 72 -15.46 1.88 -0.91
N LYS A 73 -15.94 0.98 -1.76
CA LYS A 73 -15.88 -0.48 -1.54
C LYS A 73 -14.48 -0.98 -1.17
N ALA A 74 -13.45 -0.49 -1.85
CA ALA A 74 -12.06 -0.84 -1.57
C ALA A 74 -11.60 -0.39 -0.17
N ARG A 75 -12.01 0.81 0.25
CA ARG A 75 -11.73 1.35 1.59
C ARG A 75 -12.36 0.48 2.67
N VAL A 76 -13.64 0.14 2.52
CA VAL A 76 -14.37 -0.71 3.46
C VAL A 76 -13.70 -2.08 3.56
N ALA A 77 -13.41 -2.73 2.43
CA ALA A 77 -12.77 -4.04 2.39
C ALA A 77 -11.38 -4.03 3.05
N ALA A 78 -10.57 -3.00 2.81
CA ALA A 78 -9.25 -2.86 3.41
C ALA A 78 -9.32 -2.70 4.94
N ILE A 79 -10.22 -1.85 5.44
CA ILE A 79 -10.43 -1.65 6.87
C ILE A 79 -10.95 -2.93 7.54
N GLU A 80 -11.86 -3.66 6.90
CA GLU A 80 -12.32 -4.96 7.38
C GLU A 80 -11.21 -6.01 7.43
N ALA A 81 -10.35 -6.07 6.41
CA ALA A 81 -9.19 -6.96 6.41
C ALA A 81 -8.24 -6.63 7.56
N MET A 82 -7.86 -5.37 7.74
CA MET A 82 -7.04 -4.92 8.87
C MET A 82 -7.65 -5.31 10.23
N ARG A 83 -8.96 -5.12 10.39
CA ARG A 83 -9.68 -5.53 11.63
C ARG A 83 -9.62 -7.03 11.87
N LYS A 84 -9.77 -7.85 10.83
CA LYS A 84 -9.65 -9.32 10.94
C LYS A 84 -8.24 -9.75 11.38
N HIS A 85 -7.23 -8.96 11.07
CA HIS A 85 -5.84 -9.16 11.49
C HIS A 85 -5.47 -8.41 12.79
N GLY A 86 -6.45 -7.95 13.57
CA GLY A 86 -6.24 -7.36 14.90
C GLY A 86 -5.98 -5.86 14.92
N ILE A 87 -5.89 -5.20 13.76
CA ILE A 87 -5.74 -3.75 13.64
C ILE A 87 -7.13 -3.11 13.76
N LYS A 88 -7.54 -2.81 15.00
CA LYS A 88 -8.87 -2.25 15.30
C LYS A 88 -9.03 -0.82 14.80
N ASP A 89 -7.94 -0.06 14.86
CA ASP A 89 -7.85 1.32 14.42
C ASP A 89 -6.64 1.49 13.50
N TYR A 90 -6.89 1.58 12.19
CA TYR A 90 -5.84 1.71 11.20
C TYR A 90 -5.11 3.06 11.28
N ARG A 91 -5.71 4.08 11.91
CA ARG A 91 -5.09 5.41 12.03
C ARG A 91 -3.81 5.37 12.84
N LYS A 92 -3.68 4.44 13.79
CA LYS A 92 -2.45 4.20 14.55
C LYS A 92 -1.25 3.82 13.69
N LEU A 93 -1.49 3.26 12.50
CA LEU A 93 -0.43 2.95 11.53
C LEU A 93 0.11 4.21 10.84
N LEU A 94 -0.56 5.35 10.97
CA LEU A 94 -0.23 6.63 10.33
C LEU A 94 0.28 7.69 11.32
N GLU A 95 0.19 7.43 12.63
CA GLU A 95 0.54 8.38 13.70
C GLU A 95 2.04 8.54 13.89
N ASP A 96 2.83 7.54 13.49
CA ASP A 96 4.29 7.53 13.67
C ASP A 96 4.97 8.28 12.53
N ARG A 97 4.85 9.60 12.57
CA ARG A 97 5.76 10.51 11.86
C ARG A 97 6.92 10.76 12.81
N GLY A 98 8.03 10.06 12.60
CA GLY A 98 9.28 10.30 13.33
C GLY A 98 9.68 11.77 13.32
#